data_AF-A0A2U1N6R2-F1
#
_entry.id   AF-A0A2U1N6R2-F1
#
_cell.length_a   1.000
_cell.length_b   1.000
_cell.length_c   1.000
_cell.angle_alpha   90.00
_cell.angle_beta   90.00
_cell.angle_gamma   90.00
#
_symmetry.space_group_name_H-M   'P 1'
#
loop_
_entity.id
_entity.type
_entity.pdbx_description
1 polymer ?
#
loop_
_entity_poly.entity_id
_entity_poly.type
_entity_poly.pdbx_seq_one_letter_code
_entity_poly.pdbx_strand_id
1 'polypeptide(L)'
;MSQTPSENPTNPDQENTPKPPKTLETLNPNQESSKPVQDNENPGQDLEEEEEGECPFCAYMKGGECREAFINWEKCVEEGEDNGEDIVEKCVQVTMALTKCMEANQDYYAPILQAEKVSEEQR
;
A
#
# COMPACT_ATOMS: atom_id res chain seq x y z
N MET A 1 45.53 -36.45 15.03
CA MET A 1 45.63 -36.35 13.56
C MET A 1 44.66 -37.36 12.98
N SER A 2 43.73 -36.91 12.12
CA SER A 2 43.16 -37.65 10.98
C SER A 2 41.93 -36.88 10.49
N GLN A 3 42.19 -36.03 9.50
CA GLN A 3 41.21 -35.46 8.59
C GLN A 3 40.79 -36.53 7.58
N THR A 4 39.58 -36.48 7.05
CA THR A 4 39.26 -36.63 5.61
C THR A 4 37.78 -36.34 5.34
N PRO A 5 37.43 -35.98 4.09
CA PRO A 5 36.41 -35.00 3.75
C PRO A 5 35.12 -35.63 3.23
N SER A 6 34.06 -34.82 3.09
CA SER A 6 32.95 -35.16 2.19
C SER A 6 32.53 -33.94 1.39
N GLU A 7 32.50 -34.14 0.08
CA GLU A 7 32.35 -33.16 -0.97
C GLU A 7 30.87 -32.80 -1.22
N ASN A 8 30.70 -31.55 -1.68
CA ASN A 8 29.74 -31.00 -2.64
C ASN A 8 28.23 -30.99 -2.34
N PRO A 9 27.60 -29.84 -2.67
CA PRO A 9 26.49 -29.88 -3.61
C PRO A 9 26.67 -28.90 -4.79
N THR A 10 26.72 -29.50 -5.98
CA THR A 10 26.07 -29.13 -7.25
C THR A 10 25.62 -27.68 -7.45
N ASN A 11 26.32 -27.01 -8.36
CA ASN A 11 25.86 -25.87 -9.17
C ASN A 11 24.77 -26.32 -10.16
N PRO A 12 23.75 -25.49 -10.47
CA PRO A 12 23.80 -24.85 -11.79
C PRO A 12 23.28 -23.41 -11.80
N ASP A 13 24.20 -22.49 -12.04
CA ASP A 13 24.00 -21.12 -12.51
C ASP A 13 23.35 -21.20 -13.89
N GLN A 14 22.04 -20.99 -13.94
CA GLN A 14 21.30 -20.81 -15.19
C GLN A 14 21.31 -19.32 -15.55
N GLU A 15 22.32 -18.96 -16.33
CA GLU A 15 22.21 -17.89 -17.33
C GLU A 15 20.98 -18.19 -18.21
N ASN A 16 19.95 -17.33 -18.16
CA ASN A 16 19.13 -16.97 -19.32
C ASN A 16 18.21 -15.79 -18.98
N THR A 17 18.61 -14.61 -19.46
CA THR A 17 17.81 -13.40 -19.54
C THR A 17 16.80 -13.51 -20.69
N PRO A 18 15.51 -13.23 -20.48
CA PRO A 18 14.58 -12.99 -21.59
C PRO A 18 14.66 -11.52 -22.04
N LYS A 19 15.21 -11.32 -23.24
CA LYS A 19 15.13 -10.08 -24.02
C LYS A 19 13.70 -9.88 -24.56
N PRO A 20 13.06 -8.71 -24.42
CA PRO A 20 11.92 -8.35 -25.27
C PRO A 20 12.43 -7.85 -26.65
N PRO A 21 11.89 -8.33 -27.79
CA PRO A 21 12.23 -7.80 -29.10
C PRO A 21 11.20 -6.79 -29.64
N LYS A 22 11.79 -5.73 -30.23
CA LYS A 22 11.34 -4.91 -31.38
C LYS A 22 10.26 -3.85 -31.15
N THR A 23 10.60 -2.55 -31.15
CA THR A 23 10.99 -1.66 -32.27
C THR A 23 9.77 -1.10 -33.01
N LEU A 24 9.52 0.21 -32.85
CA LEU A 24 9.23 1.17 -33.93
C LEU A 24 9.44 2.57 -33.34
N GLU A 25 10.66 3.11 -33.44
CA GLU A 25 11.05 4.14 -34.41
C GLU A 25 10.18 5.41 -34.33
N THR A 26 10.73 6.47 -33.70
CA THR A 26 11.27 7.68 -34.36
C THR A 26 10.12 8.63 -34.74
N LEU A 27 9.98 9.82 -34.16
CA LEU A 27 10.74 11.01 -34.54
C LEU A 27 10.49 12.13 -33.51
N ASN A 28 11.58 12.71 -33.02
CA ASN A 28 11.59 14.05 -32.46
C ASN A 28 12.07 14.98 -33.59
N PRO A 29 11.41 16.12 -33.86
CA PRO A 29 12.12 17.36 -33.59
C PRO A 29 11.20 18.52 -33.15
N ASN A 30 11.57 19.09 -32.00
CA ASN A 30 11.46 20.51 -31.63
C ASN A 30 11.14 21.45 -32.80
N GLN A 31 10.02 22.20 -32.74
CA GLN A 31 9.95 23.56 -33.30
C GLN A 31 9.16 24.53 -32.41
N GLU A 32 9.86 25.62 -32.14
CA GLU A 32 9.50 26.86 -31.48
C GLU A 32 8.42 27.66 -32.24
N SER A 33 7.56 28.31 -31.45
CA SER A 33 6.80 29.55 -31.74
C SER A 33 5.79 29.56 -32.90
N SER A 34 4.50 29.69 -32.53
CA SER A 34 3.65 30.83 -32.92
C SER A 34 2.27 30.76 -32.24
N LYS A 35 1.92 31.79 -31.47
CA LYS A 35 0.52 32.15 -31.11
C LYS A 35 -0.14 32.78 -32.37
N PRO A 36 -1.48 32.66 -32.59
CA PRO A 36 -2.44 33.52 -31.88
C PRO A 36 -3.78 32.86 -31.48
N VAL A 37 -4.46 33.60 -30.61
CA VAL A 37 -5.71 33.37 -29.87
C VAL A 37 -6.95 33.32 -30.78
N GLN A 38 -7.96 32.52 -30.43
CA GLN A 38 -9.39 32.88 -30.60
C GLN A 38 -10.31 32.02 -29.72
N ASP A 39 -10.77 32.66 -28.64
CA ASP A 39 -12.14 32.71 -28.09
C ASP A 39 -13.19 31.77 -28.72
N ASN A 40 -13.80 30.86 -27.95
CA ASN A 40 -15.17 31.03 -27.43
C ASN A 40 -15.75 29.75 -26.73
N GLU A 41 -16.28 29.96 -25.53
CA GLU A 41 -17.44 29.30 -24.87
C GLU A 41 -17.38 27.82 -24.42
N ASN A 42 -17.48 27.68 -23.09
CA ASN A 42 -17.68 26.52 -22.21
C ASN A 42 -18.73 25.50 -22.70
N PRO A 43 -18.41 24.19 -22.65
CA PRO A 43 -19.29 23.27 -21.93
C PRO A 43 -18.55 22.24 -21.07
N GLY A 44 -18.92 22.18 -19.79
CA GLY A 44 -18.62 21.09 -18.83
C GLY A 44 -17.19 21.16 -18.31
N GLN A 45 -16.90 21.56 -17.08
CA GLN A 45 -17.25 20.78 -15.88
C GLN A 45 -17.28 19.27 -16.14
N ASP A 46 -16.22 18.75 -16.74
CA ASP A 46 -15.72 17.45 -16.29
C ASP A 46 -15.01 17.73 -14.96
N LEU A 47 -15.81 17.85 -13.91
CA LEU A 47 -15.33 17.40 -12.61
C LEU A 47 -15.17 15.91 -12.84
N GLU A 48 -13.97 15.50 -13.29
CA GLU A 48 -13.47 14.17 -12.96
C GLU A 48 -13.61 14.12 -11.44
N GLU A 49 -14.75 13.58 -11.00
CA GLU A 49 -14.98 13.12 -9.65
C GLU A 49 -13.88 12.09 -9.49
N GLU A 50 -12.72 12.56 -9.03
CA GLU A 50 -11.58 11.77 -8.66
C GLU A 50 -12.17 10.78 -7.66
N GLU A 51 -12.50 9.59 -8.17
CA GLU A 51 -13.06 8.51 -7.39
C GLU A 51 -12.06 8.35 -6.26
N GLU A 52 -12.42 8.87 -5.08
CA GLU A 52 -11.53 8.94 -3.94
C GLU A 52 -11.28 7.50 -3.55
N GLY A 53 -10.25 6.93 -4.17
CA GLY A 53 -10.00 5.51 -4.17
C GLY A 53 -9.80 5.08 -2.74
N GLU A 54 -10.46 4.00 -2.36
CA GLU A 54 -10.35 3.51 -0.98
C GLU A 54 -8.87 3.35 -0.61
N CYS A 55 -8.49 3.94 0.54
CA CYS A 55 -7.13 3.87 1.06
C CYS A 55 -6.63 2.41 0.99
N PRO A 56 -5.49 2.11 0.35
CA PRO A 56 -5.04 0.73 0.16
C PRO A 56 -4.90 -0.06 1.45
N PHE A 57 -4.56 0.62 2.55
CA PHE A 57 -4.53 0.02 3.88
C PHE A 57 -5.95 -0.31 4.38
N CYS A 58 -6.92 0.59 4.23
CA CYS A 58 -8.32 0.34 4.58
C CYS A 58 -8.88 -0.83 3.76
N ALA A 59 -8.61 -0.86 2.45
CA ALA A 59 -9.03 -1.95 1.58
C ALA A 59 -8.45 -3.30 2.03
N TYR A 60 -7.17 -3.35 2.39
CA TYR A 60 -6.53 -4.53 2.96
C TYR A 60 -7.16 -4.93 4.30
N MET A 61 -7.31 -4.00 5.24
CA MET A 61 -7.87 -4.30 6.56
C MET A 61 -9.30 -4.84 6.49
N LYS A 62 -10.11 -4.28 5.57
CA LYS A 62 -11.48 -4.73 5.29
C LYS A 62 -11.54 -6.05 4.50
N GLY A 63 -10.43 -6.53 3.95
CA GLY A 63 -10.35 -7.78 3.19
C GLY A 63 -10.17 -9.05 4.04
N GLY A 64 -9.80 -8.91 5.32
CA GLY A 64 -9.52 -10.05 6.20
C GLY A 64 -10.61 -10.34 7.25
N GLU A 65 -10.34 -11.31 8.12
CA GLU A 65 -11.26 -11.79 9.15
C GLU A 65 -11.60 -10.72 10.21
N CYS A 66 -10.75 -9.70 10.35
CA CYS A 66 -10.91 -8.60 11.29
C CYS A 66 -11.63 -7.38 10.70
N ARG A 67 -12.24 -7.50 9.52
CA ARG A 67 -13.00 -6.44 8.85
C ARG A 67 -13.95 -5.69 9.78
N GLU A 68 -14.78 -6.41 10.53
CA GLU A 68 -15.78 -5.77 11.40
C GLU A 68 -15.12 -5.04 12.58
N ALA A 69 -14.03 -5.58 13.13
CA ALA A 69 -13.25 -4.90 14.17
C ALA A 69 -12.61 -3.61 13.62
N PHE A 70 -12.13 -3.64 12.38
CA PHE A 70 -11.56 -2.47 11.71
C PHE A 70 -12.61 -1.39 11.43
N ILE A 71 -13.79 -1.75 10.92
CA ILE A 71 -14.88 -0.79 10.69
C ILE A 71 -15.32 -0.13 12.00
N ASN A 72 -15.35 -0.88 13.11
CA ASN A 72 -15.67 -0.30 14.42
C ASN A 72 -14.59 0.67 14.91
N TRP A 73 -13.32 0.37 14.60
CA TRP A 73 -12.21 1.28 14.87
C TRP A 73 -12.31 2.56 14.03
N GLU A 74 -12.56 2.46 12.72
CA GLU A 74 -12.76 3.62 11.83
C GLU A 74 -13.88 4.54 12.35
N LYS A 75 -15.03 3.98 12.73
CA LYS A 75 -16.13 4.76 13.32
C LYS A 75 -15.73 5.45 14.63
N CYS A 76 -14.95 4.79 15.47
CA CYS A 76 -14.49 5.39 16.71
C CYS A 76 -13.56 6.58 16.44
N VAL A 77 -12.66 6.44 15.44
CA VAL A 77 -11.76 7.50 15.00
C VAL A 77 -12.56 8.69 14.45
N GLU A 78 -13.50 8.43 13.54
CA GLU A 78 -14.39 9.44 12.95
C GLU A 78 -15.17 10.20 14.03
N GLU A 79 -15.79 9.49 14.99
CA GLU A 79 -16.45 10.10 16.14
C GLU A 79 -15.50 10.96 16.99
N GLY A 80 -14.26 10.50 17.18
CA GLY A 80 -13.25 11.22 17.94
C GLY A 80 -12.82 12.51 17.25
N GLU A 81 -12.62 12.46 15.93
CA GLU A 81 -12.28 13.62 15.09
C GLU A 81 -13.41 14.65 15.09
N ASP A 82 -14.64 14.20 14.85
CA ASP A 82 -15.83 15.06 14.82
C ASP A 82 -16.08 15.79 16.15
N ASN A 83 -15.78 15.14 17.27
CA ASN A 83 -15.97 15.70 18.60
C ASN A 83 -14.72 16.41 19.15
N GLY A 84 -13.59 16.39 18.43
CA GLY A 84 -12.32 16.97 18.88
C GLY A 84 -11.74 16.27 20.12
N GLU A 85 -11.97 14.98 20.25
CA GLU A 85 -11.48 14.14 21.36
C GLU A 85 -10.06 13.59 21.06
N ASP A 86 -9.34 13.18 22.12
CA ASP A 86 -8.13 12.40 21.93
C ASP A 86 -8.50 10.97 21.48
N ILE A 87 -8.31 10.70 20.19
CA ILE A 87 -8.63 9.42 19.55
C ILE A 87 -7.90 8.25 20.24
N VAL A 88 -6.67 8.47 20.73
CA VAL A 88 -5.89 7.41 21.38
C VAL A 88 -6.59 6.99 22.67
N GLU A 89 -7.01 7.95 23.49
CA GLU A 89 -7.73 7.67 24.74
C GLU A 89 -9.14 7.13 24.48
N LYS A 90 -9.89 7.76 23.55
CA LYS A 90 -11.27 7.38 23.21
C LYS A 90 -11.36 5.98 22.62
N CYS A 91 -10.44 5.62 21.73
CA CYS A 91 -10.52 4.39 20.95
C CYS A 91 -9.62 3.27 21.45
N VAL A 92 -8.87 3.44 22.56
CA VAL A 92 -7.93 2.44 23.07
C VAL A 92 -8.54 1.04 23.18
N GLN A 93 -9.78 0.92 23.67
CA GLN A 93 -10.44 -0.38 23.82
C GLN A 93 -10.79 -1.01 22.47
N VAL A 94 -11.19 -0.19 21.50
CA VAL A 94 -11.52 -0.65 20.13
C VAL A 94 -10.25 -1.04 19.38
N THR A 95 -9.20 -0.24 19.50
CA THR A 95 -7.86 -0.55 18.97
C THR A 95 -7.33 -1.86 19.56
N MET A 96 -7.42 -2.07 20.88
CA MET A 96 -7.02 -3.34 21.50
C MET A 96 -7.84 -4.54 21.00
N ALA A 97 -9.13 -4.36 20.72
CA ALA A 97 -9.96 -5.42 20.15
C ALA A 97 -9.53 -5.76 18.72
N LEU A 98 -9.22 -4.75 17.91
CA LEU A 98 -8.69 -4.92 16.57
C LEU A 98 -7.34 -5.64 16.58
N THR A 99 -6.37 -5.18 17.39
CA THR A 99 -5.06 -5.82 17.52
C THR A 99 -5.18 -7.29 17.93
N LYS A 100 -6.01 -7.61 18.94
CA LYS A 100 -6.25 -9.01 19.35
C LYS A 100 -6.83 -9.86 18.24
N CYS A 101 -7.71 -9.29 17.42
CA CYS A 101 -8.23 -10.01 16.26
C CYS A 101 -7.11 -10.31 15.26
N MET A 102 -6.27 -9.33 14.95
CA MET A 102 -5.15 -9.49 14.01
C MET A 102 -4.13 -10.52 14.52
N GLU A 103 -3.79 -10.48 15.81
CA GLU A 103 -2.93 -11.47 16.47
C GLU A 103 -3.50 -12.90 16.41
N ALA A 104 -4.83 -13.05 16.45
CA ALA A 104 -5.48 -14.35 16.29
C ALA A 104 -5.49 -14.84 14.83
N ASN A 105 -5.35 -13.93 13.86
CA ASN A 105 -5.41 -14.18 12.42
C ASN A 105 -4.09 -13.77 11.73
N GLN A 106 -2.95 -14.12 12.34
CA GLN A 106 -1.61 -13.70 11.91
C GLN A 106 -1.29 -14.05 10.45
N ASP A 107 -1.81 -15.15 9.91
CA ASP A 107 -1.52 -15.58 8.54
C ASP A 107 -1.90 -14.50 7.52
N TYR A 108 -3.02 -13.81 7.74
CA TYR A 108 -3.43 -12.67 6.92
C TYR A 108 -2.66 -11.40 7.31
N TYR A 109 -2.65 -11.05 8.61
CA TYR A 109 -2.21 -9.74 9.12
C TYR A 109 -0.71 -9.61 9.47
N ALA A 110 0.09 -10.65 9.23
CA ALA A 110 1.52 -10.68 9.59
C ALA A 110 2.32 -9.44 9.14
N PRO A 111 2.16 -8.90 7.91
CA PRO A 111 2.91 -7.72 7.49
C PRO A 111 2.70 -6.50 8.40
N ILE A 112 1.48 -6.30 8.90
CA ILE A 112 1.17 -5.17 9.78
C ILE A 112 1.74 -5.43 11.18
N LEU A 113 1.50 -6.61 11.74
CA LEU A 113 1.96 -6.97 13.09
C LEU A 113 3.51 -6.91 13.19
N GLN A 114 4.21 -7.24 12.12
CA GLN A 114 5.66 -7.08 12.05
C GLN A 114 6.08 -5.61 12.04
N ALA A 115 5.39 -4.76 11.27
CA ALA A 115 5.66 -3.33 11.24
C ALA A 115 5.39 -2.67 12.60
N GLU A 116 4.32 -3.08 13.30
CA GLU A 116 4.02 -2.62 14.67
C GLU A 116 5.15 -2.97 15.62
N LYS A 117 5.60 -4.23 15.64
CA LYS A 117 6.70 -4.68 16.51
C LYS A 117 7.99 -3.90 16.29
N VAL A 118 8.38 -3.67 15.03
CA VAL A 118 9.57 -2.86 14.70
C VAL A 118 9.41 -1.43 15.20
N SER A 119 8.19 -0.88 15.12
CA SER A 119 7.90 0.48 15.60
C SER A 119 7.96 0.57 17.13
N GLU A 120 7.50 -0.47 17.84
CA GLU A 120 7.59 -0.55 19.31
C GLU A 120 9.03 -0.64 19.81
N GLU A 121 9.88 -1.41 19.13
CA GLU A 121 11.31 -1.56 19.47
C GLU A 121 12.10 -0.24 19.30
N GLN A 122 11.55 0.72 18.56
CA GLN A 122 12.16 2.02 18.28
C GLN A 122 11.58 3.18 19.13
N ARG A 123 10.57 2.90 19.95
CA ARG A 123 9.86 3.89 20.77
C ARG A 123 10.60 4.23 22.06
#